data_AF-A0A1Y1Q4P5-F1
#
_entry.id   AF-A0A1Y1Q4P5-F1
#
_cell.length_a   1.000
_cell.length_b   1.000
_cell.length_c   1.000
_cell.angle_alpha   90.00
_cell.angle_beta   90.00
_cell.angle_gamma   90.00
#
_symmetry.space_group_name_H-M   'P 1'
#
loop_
_entity.id
_entity.type
_entity.pdbx_description
1 polymer ?
#
loop_
_entity_poly.entity_id
_entity_poly.type
_entity_poly.pdbx_seq_one_letter_code
_entity_poly.pdbx_strand_id
1 'polypeptide(L)'
;MTQIVQDYSHFLAIPSLYEPVKNADDLINQGGYWTAAFIFTFGLATIGSQASPSSSMWAFSNQSPRPFVWHQVLASAFIIGFLLFVFTAIQGIGAHLLGANQALLETHSEFNQGMSLVQLSPAEREKLVPLLILRIVLDTPWLVGFLAVCALAAMQSTAAPYMATFGSMLSRDIVKRRRPNLDEAEQIQWSRVGALMITVLAIGVAFMAKDAIALVGGLALTFSLQLWPALIGICWWSFFTRQGITWGLVVGLLVVIITENPFKMFGVNWIHWPLTVHSAGWGIVCNFLVAMVVSCMTQNREERRHRESFHLFLKEHAGLSED
;
A
#
# COMPACT_ATOMS: atom_id res chain seq x y z
N MET A 1 -23.43 17.19 -18.40
CA MET A 1 -24.22 18.10 -17.54
C MET A 1 -23.71 17.87 -16.14
N THR A 2 -23.00 18.77 -15.49
CA THR A 2 -23.10 20.24 -15.49
C THR A 2 -21.70 20.80 -15.22
N GLN A 3 -21.33 21.86 -15.93
CA GLN A 3 -20.23 22.74 -15.53
C GLN A 3 -20.52 23.22 -14.11
N ILE A 4 -19.86 22.66 -13.11
CA ILE A 4 -19.80 23.28 -11.78
C ILE A 4 -18.59 24.21 -11.82
N VAL A 5 -18.86 25.41 -12.31
CA VAL A 5 -18.48 26.70 -11.74
C VAL A 5 -17.02 26.82 -11.26
N GLN A 6 -16.25 27.50 -12.11
CA GLN A 6 -14.89 28.03 -11.94
C GLN A 6 -14.74 29.14 -10.86
N ASP A 7 -15.56 29.20 -9.80
CA ASP A 7 -15.49 30.28 -8.79
C ASP A 7 -15.05 29.85 -7.39
N TYR A 8 -14.71 28.57 -7.18
CA TYR A 8 -14.05 28.18 -5.93
C TYR A 8 -12.55 28.30 -6.07
N SER A 9 -11.95 29.03 -5.14
CA SER A 9 -10.51 28.97 -4.86
C SER A 9 -10.06 27.50 -4.91
N HIS A 10 -9.03 27.18 -5.70
CA HIS A 10 -8.49 25.81 -5.81
C HIS A 10 -8.11 25.21 -4.44
N PHE A 11 -7.95 26.06 -3.41
CA PHE A 11 -7.73 25.68 -2.01
C PHE A 11 -8.96 25.08 -1.29
N LEU A 12 -10.16 25.23 -1.85
CA LEU A 12 -11.46 24.78 -1.29
C LEU A 12 -12.22 23.84 -2.23
N ALA A 13 -11.63 23.43 -3.36
CA ALA A 13 -12.25 22.49 -4.27
C ALA A 13 -12.39 21.12 -3.60
N ILE A 14 -13.62 20.74 -3.26
CA ILE A 14 -13.92 19.40 -2.76
C ILE A 14 -13.89 18.46 -3.98
N PRO A 15 -13.10 17.37 -3.94
CA PRO A 15 -13.11 16.37 -5.02
C PRO A 15 -14.54 15.89 -5.30
N SER A 16 -14.86 15.65 -6.57
CA SER A 16 -16.12 14.99 -6.92
C SER A 16 -16.23 13.65 -6.20
N LEU A 17 -17.46 13.22 -5.88
CA LEU A 17 -17.66 11.99 -5.10
C LEU A 17 -17.21 10.76 -5.88
N TYR A 18 -17.67 10.63 -7.12
CA TYR A 18 -17.28 9.60 -8.09
C TYR A 18 -17.49 10.12 -9.51
N GLU A 19 -16.75 9.58 -10.47
CA GLU A 19 -16.96 9.86 -11.89
C GLU A 19 -17.03 8.55 -12.70
N PRO A 20 -18.05 8.37 -13.55
CA PRO A 20 -18.11 7.22 -14.43
C PRO A 20 -17.07 7.37 -15.55
N VAL A 21 -16.00 6.60 -15.45
CA VAL A 21 -14.91 6.58 -16.43
C VAL A 21 -15.16 5.50 -17.47
N LYS A 22 -15.04 5.86 -18.75
CA LYS A 22 -15.06 4.88 -19.86
C LYS A 22 -13.66 4.44 -20.25
N ASN A 23 -12.69 5.36 -20.30
CA ASN A 23 -11.29 5.08 -20.65
C ASN A 23 -10.30 5.80 -19.74
N ALA A 24 -9.12 5.20 -19.54
CA ALA A 24 -8.02 5.80 -18.76
C ALA A 24 -7.53 7.15 -19.33
N ASP A 25 -7.60 7.32 -20.65
CA ASP A 25 -7.16 8.55 -21.32
C ASP A 25 -8.15 9.71 -21.12
N ASP A 26 -9.43 9.41 -20.85
CA ASP A 26 -10.44 10.43 -20.55
C ASP A 26 -10.19 11.09 -19.17
N LEU A 27 -9.62 10.35 -18.22
CA LEU A 27 -9.29 10.82 -16.86
C LEU A 27 -8.18 11.87 -16.83
N ILE A 28 -7.16 11.71 -17.68
CA ILE A 28 -6.03 12.64 -17.77
C ILE A 28 -6.50 13.99 -18.34
N ASN A 29 -7.46 13.96 -19.27
CA ASN A 29 -7.99 15.14 -19.93
C ASN A 29 -9.03 15.92 -19.10
N GLN A 30 -9.62 15.32 -18.06
CA GLN A 30 -10.71 15.91 -17.26
C GLN A 30 -10.29 16.51 -15.91
N GLY A 31 -8.99 16.56 -15.59
CA GLY A 31 -8.50 17.14 -14.33
C GLY A 31 -8.02 16.11 -13.30
N GLY A 32 -7.91 14.84 -13.68
CA GLY A 32 -7.33 13.76 -12.87
C GLY A 32 -8.37 12.82 -12.25
N TYR A 33 -7.90 11.67 -11.78
CA TYR A 33 -8.73 10.60 -11.21
C TYR A 33 -8.92 10.70 -9.69
N TRP A 34 -8.51 11.82 -9.08
CA TRP A 34 -8.48 12.02 -7.63
C TRP A 34 -9.84 12.42 -7.06
N THR A 35 -10.84 11.58 -7.24
CA THR A 35 -12.17 11.74 -6.61
C THR A 35 -12.12 11.31 -5.13
N ALA A 36 -13.14 11.68 -4.35
CA ALA A 36 -13.23 11.25 -2.96
C ALA A 36 -13.28 9.71 -2.83
N ALA A 37 -14.01 9.03 -3.73
CA ALA A 37 -14.03 7.58 -3.80
C ALA A 37 -12.66 6.99 -4.10
N PHE A 38 -11.92 7.56 -5.05
CA PHE A 38 -10.58 7.10 -5.40
C PHE A 38 -9.62 7.24 -4.22
N ILE A 39 -9.58 8.43 -3.60
CA ILE A 39 -8.71 8.72 -2.45
C ILE A 39 -8.98 7.75 -1.30
N PHE A 40 -10.26 7.55 -0.97
CA PHE A 40 -10.64 6.63 0.11
C PHE A 40 -10.21 5.19 -0.20
N THR A 41 -10.49 4.70 -1.40
CA THR A 41 -10.22 3.31 -1.79
C THR A 41 -8.74 3.04 -2.07
N PHE A 42 -7.99 4.04 -2.51
CA PHE A 42 -6.53 4.03 -2.52
C PHE A 42 -5.96 4.02 -1.11
N GLY A 43 -6.55 4.79 -0.19
CA GLY A 43 -6.24 4.73 1.23
C GLY A 43 -6.39 3.32 1.80
N LEU A 44 -7.47 2.60 1.46
CA LEU A 44 -7.65 1.19 1.82
C LEU A 44 -6.54 0.29 1.27
N ALA A 45 -6.03 0.55 0.07
CA ALA A 45 -4.92 -0.21 -0.49
C ALA A 45 -3.67 -0.13 0.42
N THR A 46 -3.39 1.04 1.01
CA THR A 46 -2.24 1.21 1.92
C THR A 46 -2.37 0.38 3.21
N ILE A 47 -3.60 0.11 3.66
CA ILE A 47 -3.90 -0.79 4.79
C ILE A 47 -3.48 -2.24 4.45
N GLY A 48 -3.41 -2.59 3.16
CA GLY A 48 -2.90 -3.88 2.71
C GLY A 48 -1.50 -4.22 3.22
N SER A 49 -0.64 -3.22 3.47
CA SER A 49 0.68 -3.44 4.08
C SER A 49 0.59 -4.15 5.44
N GLN A 50 -0.39 -3.79 6.28
CA GLN A 50 -0.62 -4.39 7.59
C GLN A 50 -1.16 -5.83 7.49
N ALA A 51 -1.88 -6.14 6.40
CA ALA A 51 -2.38 -7.48 6.16
C ALA A 51 -1.31 -8.44 5.65
N SER A 52 -0.12 -7.93 5.31
CA SER A 52 0.98 -8.77 4.89
C SER A 52 1.51 -9.63 6.06
N PRO A 53 2.03 -10.84 5.79
CA PRO A 53 2.61 -11.70 6.82
C PRO A 53 3.75 -11.04 7.62
N SER A 54 4.43 -10.05 7.02
CA SER A 54 5.57 -9.36 7.65
C SER A 54 5.16 -8.66 8.95
N SER A 55 4.01 -7.97 8.95
CA SER A 55 3.50 -7.25 10.12
C SER A 55 3.15 -8.21 11.26
N SER A 56 2.52 -9.35 10.95
CA SER A 56 2.19 -10.37 11.94
C SER A 56 3.44 -11.03 12.51
N MET A 57 4.41 -11.38 11.67
CA MET A 57 5.68 -11.96 12.12
C MET A 57 6.42 -11.03 13.10
N TRP A 58 6.44 -9.73 12.82
CA TRP A 58 7.03 -8.74 13.71
C TRP A 58 6.24 -8.60 15.01
N ALA A 59 4.91 -8.60 14.94
CA ALA A 59 4.08 -8.58 16.13
C ALA A 59 4.40 -9.77 17.06
N PHE A 60 4.46 -10.99 16.52
CA PHE A 60 4.77 -12.20 17.29
C PHE A 60 6.23 -12.34 17.73
N SER A 61 7.14 -11.51 17.19
CA SER A 61 8.54 -11.48 17.63
C SER A 61 8.74 -10.67 18.92
N ASN A 62 7.70 -9.99 19.42
CA ASN A 62 7.76 -9.23 20.66
C ASN A 62 7.55 -10.13 21.88
N GLN A 63 8.36 -9.92 22.92
CA GLN A 63 8.24 -10.66 24.20
C GLN A 63 7.00 -10.27 25.01
N SER A 64 6.47 -9.06 24.82
CA SER A 64 5.29 -8.59 25.53
C SER A 64 4.45 -7.64 24.66
N PRO A 65 3.12 -7.62 24.83
CA PRO A 65 2.25 -6.75 24.05
C PRO A 65 2.16 -5.32 24.62
N ARG A 66 2.66 -5.07 25.84
CA ARG A 66 2.54 -3.78 26.55
C ARG A 66 3.00 -2.57 25.73
N PRO A 67 4.11 -2.62 24.97
CA PRO A 67 4.54 -1.49 24.16
C PRO A 67 3.59 -1.14 23.01
N PHE A 68 2.77 -2.08 22.52
CA PHE A 68 1.85 -1.81 21.41
C PHE A 68 0.79 -0.77 21.76
N VAL A 69 0.35 -0.71 23.02
CA VAL A 69 -0.65 0.27 23.45
C VAL A 69 -0.12 1.70 23.28
N TRP A 70 1.10 1.94 23.76
CA TRP A 70 1.77 3.22 23.59
C TRP A 70 2.10 3.50 22.13
N HIS A 71 2.52 2.49 21.38
CA HIS A 71 2.83 2.65 19.98
C HIS A 71 1.59 3.01 19.15
N GLN A 72 0.46 2.33 19.37
CA GLN A 72 -0.78 2.51 18.61
C GLN A 72 -1.42 3.89 18.81
N VAL A 73 -1.40 4.40 20.06
CA VAL A 73 -2.04 5.69 20.38
C VAL A 73 -1.05 6.85 20.21
N LEU A 74 0.12 6.78 20.84
CA LEU A 74 1.05 7.92 20.87
C LEU A 74 1.94 7.95 19.63
N ALA A 75 2.59 6.84 19.28
CA ALA A 75 3.54 6.84 18.17
C ALA A 75 2.82 6.93 16.81
N SER A 76 1.83 6.08 16.54
CA SER A 76 1.17 6.06 15.23
C SER A 76 0.11 7.14 15.05
N ALA A 77 -0.79 7.36 16.03
CA ALA A 77 -1.85 8.34 15.81
C ALA A 77 -1.35 9.78 16.00
N PHE A 78 -0.59 10.05 17.07
CA PHE A 78 -0.13 11.41 17.35
C PHE A 78 1.15 11.79 16.61
N ILE A 79 2.26 11.04 16.78
CA ILE A 79 3.55 11.44 16.18
C ILE A 79 3.49 11.30 14.65
N ILE A 80 3.14 10.14 14.11
CA ILE A 80 3.07 9.96 12.65
C ILE A 80 1.98 10.85 12.05
N GLY A 81 0.81 10.95 12.68
CA GLY A 81 -0.26 11.85 12.24
C GLY A 81 0.18 13.32 12.18
N PHE A 82 0.87 13.80 13.21
CA PHE A 82 1.44 15.16 13.24
C PHE A 82 2.50 15.36 12.15
N LEU A 83 3.42 14.41 11.99
CA LEU A 83 4.44 14.48 10.95
C LEU A 83 3.81 14.52 9.56
N LEU A 84 2.82 13.67 9.28
CA LEU A 84 2.10 13.69 8.00
C LEU A 84 1.41 15.03 7.79
N PHE A 85 0.68 15.55 8.79
CA PHE A 85 0.00 16.84 8.67
C PHE A 85 0.98 17.99 8.37
N VAL A 86 2.07 18.08 9.13
CA VAL A 86 3.05 19.17 9.01
C VAL A 86 3.85 19.05 7.71
N PHE A 87 4.43 17.90 7.41
CA PHE A 87 5.27 17.74 6.23
C PHE A 87 4.48 17.78 4.93
N THR A 88 3.24 17.27 4.90
CA THR A 88 2.36 17.42 3.73
C THR A 88 1.99 18.89 3.50
N ALA A 89 1.73 19.66 4.56
CA ALA A 89 1.50 21.10 4.41
C ALA A 89 2.73 21.83 3.85
N ILE A 90 3.93 21.51 4.35
CA ILE A 90 5.20 22.07 3.85
C ILE A 90 5.41 21.69 2.36
N GLN A 91 5.14 20.44 1.98
CA GLN A 91 5.22 19.98 0.59
C GLN A 91 4.24 20.72 -0.32
N GLY A 92 3.00 20.95 0.14
CA GLY A 92 1.99 21.71 -0.60
C GLY A 92 2.41 23.18 -0.83
N ILE A 93 2.91 23.84 0.22
CA ILE A 93 3.46 25.22 0.10
C ILE A 93 4.66 25.23 -0.86
N GLY A 94 5.57 24.26 -0.72
CA GLY A 94 6.72 24.10 -1.62
C GLY A 94 6.32 23.91 -3.08
N ALA A 95 5.26 23.14 -3.36
CA ALA A 95 4.75 22.97 -4.71
C ALA A 95 4.22 24.29 -5.30
N HIS A 96 3.54 25.13 -4.50
CA HIS A 96 3.12 26.46 -4.96
C HIS A 96 4.32 27.36 -5.30
N LEU A 97 5.37 27.34 -4.48
CA LEU A 97 6.62 28.09 -4.75
C LEU A 97 7.33 27.58 -6.01
N LEU A 98 7.27 26.27 -6.28
CA LEU A 98 7.83 25.64 -7.47
C LEU A 98 6.93 25.78 -8.70
N GLY A 99 5.84 26.56 -8.65
CA GLY A 99 5.06 26.91 -9.83
C GLY A 99 3.74 26.19 -10.02
N ALA A 100 3.22 25.49 -9.00
CA ALA A 100 1.83 25.04 -9.02
C ALA A 100 0.83 26.22 -8.98
N ASN A 101 1.25 27.43 -8.57
CA ASN A 101 0.45 28.65 -8.62
C ASN A 101 1.05 29.66 -9.61
N GLN A 102 0.44 29.80 -10.79
CA GLN A 102 0.91 30.70 -11.84
C GLN A 102 0.83 32.18 -11.43
N ALA A 103 -0.22 32.59 -10.70
CA ALA A 103 -0.38 33.96 -10.24
C ALA A 103 0.75 34.40 -9.27
N LEU A 104 1.24 33.45 -8.45
CA LEU A 104 2.38 33.70 -7.56
C LEU A 104 3.68 33.90 -8.36
N LEU A 105 3.92 33.08 -9.39
CA LEU A 105 5.09 33.19 -10.25
C LEU A 105 5.10 34.48 -11.09
N GLU A 106 3.94 34.93 -11.54
CA GLU A 106 3.79 36.19 -12.29
C GLU A 106 4.08 37.41 -11.41
N THR A 107 3.73 37.35 -10.12
CA THR A 107 3.96 38.44 -9.16
C THR A 107 5.39 38.43 -8.61
N HIS A 108 5.99 37.24 -8.44
CA HIS A 108 7.29 37.04 -7.82
C HIS A 108 8.21 36.20 -8.71
N SER A 109 8.82 36.83 -9.71
CA SER A 109 9.70 36.16 -10.68
C SER A 109 10.95 35.53 -10.04
N GLU A 110 11.30 35.92 -8.82
CA GLU A 110 12.41 35.39 -8.01
C GLU A 110 12.24 33.92 -7.60
N PHE A 111 11.01 33.40 -7.57
CA PHE A 111 10.73 31.99 -7.34
C PHE A 111 10.89 31.13 -8.60
N ASN A 112 10.98 31.76 -9.78
CA ASN A 112 11.20 31.07 -11.05
C ASN A 112 12.70 30.78 -11.30
N GLN A 113 13.35 30.08 -10.37
CA GLN A 113 14.80 29.79 -10.42
C GLN A 113 15.17 28.63 -11.35
N GLY A 114 14.43 28.45 -12.45
CA GLY A 114 14.70 27.42 -13.46
C GLY A 114 14.19 26.00 -13.12
N MET A 115 13.36 25.85 -12.10
CA MET A 115 12.65 24.59 -11.79
C MET A 115 11.17 24.90 -11.52
N SER A 116 10.42 25.15 -12.59
CA SER A 116 8.96 25.26 -12.51
C SER A 116 8.32 23.89 -12.75
N LEU A 117 7.40 23.47 -11.88
CA LEU A 117 6.60 22.24 -12.03
C LEU A 117 5.85 22.19 -13.36
N VAL A 118 5.54 23.35 -13.94
CA VAL A 118 4.85 23.49 -15.25
C VAL A 118 5.79 23.15 -16.41
N GLN A 119 7.10 23.35 -16.23
CA GLN A 119 8.11 23.07 -17.25
C GLN A 119 8.65 21.63 -17.18
N LEU A 120 8.45 20.95 -16.04
CA LEU A 120 8.89 19.57 -15.84
C LEU A 120 7.94 18.58 -16.53
N SER A 121 8.52 17.64 -17.27
CA SER A 121 7.79 16.49 -17.78
C SER A 121 7.21 15.65 -16.62
N PRO A 122 6.17 14.82 -16.86
CA PRO A 122 5.62 13.93 -15.84
C PRO A 122 6.70 13.06 -15.14
N ALA A 123 7.65 12.53 -15.90
CA ALA A 123 8.74 11.70 -15.39
C ALA A 123 9.76 12.49 -14.53
N GLU A 124 9.92 13.79 -14.77
CA GLU A 124 10.78 14.64 -13.94
C GLU A 124 10.07 15.08 -12.65
N ARG A 125 8.74 15.27 -12.69
CA ARG A 125 7.93 15.54 -11.49
C ARG A 125 8.01 14.38 -10.48
N GLU A 126 8.09 13.14 -10.94
CA GLU A 126 8.33 11.97 -10.08
C GLU A 126 9.72 11.98 -9.41
N LYS A 127 10.69 12.72 -9.98
CA LYS A 127 12.07 12.84 -9.48
C LYS A 127 12.34 14.17 -8.80
N LEU A 128 11.31 14.92 -8.44
CA LEU A 128 11.43 16.27 -7.90
C LEU A 128 12.33 16.35 -6.66
N VAL A 129 12.13 15.44 -5.70
CA VAL A 129 12.92 15.43 -4.45
C VAL A 129 14.42 15.19 -4.74
N PRO A 130 14.83 14.16 -5.50
CA PRO A 130 16.21 14.02 -5.95
C PRO A 130 16.76 15.24 -6.69
N LEU A 131 15.97 15.86 -7.57
CA LEU A 131 16.38 17.05 -8.33
C LEU A 131 16.65 18.25 -7.39
N LEU A 132 15.81 18.45 -6.37
CA LEU A 132 16.02 19.48 -5.36
C LEU A 132 17.28 19.23 -4.52
N ILE A 133 17.52 17.97 -4.10
CA ILE A 133 18.73 17.59 -3.36
C ILE A 133 19.98 17.85 -4.21
N LEU A 134 19.94 17.53 -5.50
CA LEU A 134 21.06 17.79 -6.42
C LEU A 134 21.32 19.29 -6.63
N ARG A 135 20.29 20.14 -6.50
CA ARG A 135 20.45 21.58 -6.67
C ARG A 135 21.22 22.23 -5.51
N ILE A 136 21.03 21.74 -4.29
CA ILE A 136 21.69 22.28 -3.08
C ILE A 136 23.09 21.66 -2.82
N VAL A 137 23.55 20.74 -3.68
CA VAL A 137 24.80 20.00 -3.48
C VAL A 137 26.04 20.88 -3.50
N LEU A 138 26.02 21.93 -4.33
CA LEU A 138 27.15 22.86 -4.46
C LEU A 138 27.24 23.79 -3.26
N ASP A 139 26.10 24.16 -2.67
CA ASP A 139 26.04 25.12 -1.56
C ASP A 139 26.23 24.43 -0.20
N THR A 140 25.69 23.20 -0.04
CA THR A 140 25.66 22.49 1.25
C THR A 140 25.96 20.99 1.10
N PRO A 141 27.20 20.60 0.72
CA PRO A 141 27.56 19.21 0.43
C PRO A 141 27.40 18.28 1.65
N TRP A 142 27.65 18.78 2.87
CA TRP A 142 27.47 18.00 4.10
C TRP A 142 26.00 17.62 4.33
N LEU A 143 25.07 18.52 3.99
CA LEU A 143 23.64 18.30 4.15
C LEU A 143 23.15 17.25 3.15
N VAL A 144 23.64 17.31 1.90
CA VAL A 144 23.32 16.29 0.89
C VAL A 144 23.83 14.91 1.32
N GLY A 145 25.05 14.82 1.85
CA GLY A 145 25.58 13.57 2.42
C GLY A 145 24.70 13.02 3.54
N PHE A 146 24.27 13.87 4.47
CA PHE A 146 23.35 13.49 5.54
C PHE A 146 22.00 13.01 5.00
N LEU A 147 21.37 13.75 4.08
CA LEU A 147 20.10 13.39 3.46
C LEU A 147 20.18 12.07 2.70
N ALA A 148 21.28 11.81 2.00
CA ALA A 148 21.51 10.55 1.30
C ALA A 148 21.59 9.37 2.28
N VAL A 149 22.27 9.52 3.41
CA VAL A 149 22.32 8.49 4.47
C VAL A 149 20.94 8.26 5.07
N CYS A 150 20.16 9.31 5.35
CA CYS A 150 18.79 9.18 5.84
C CYS A 150 17.88 8.44 4.84
N ALA A 151 17.99 8.77 3.55
CA ALA A 151 17.23 8.09 2.50
C ALA A 151 17.59 6.60 2.41
N LEU A 152 18.89 6.28 2.42
CA LEU A 152 19.36 4.89 2.43
C LEU A 152 18.88 4.13 3.68
N ALA A 153 18.97 4.74 4.86
CA ALA A 153 18.51 4.14 6.10
C ALA A 153 16.99 3.85 6.08
N ALA A 154 16.19 4.81 5.60
CA ALA A 154 14.75 4.63 5.43
C ALA A 154 14.42 3.48 4.47
N MET A 155 15.08 3.41 3.31
CA MET A 155 14.90 2.32 2.34
C MET A 155 15.26 0.95 2.94
N GLN A 156 16.37 0.86 3.67
CA GLN A 156 16.82 -0.39 4.31
C GLN A 156 15.87 -0.84 5.43
N SER A 157 15.36 0.11 6.24
CA SER A 157 14.41 -0.18 7.32
C SER A 157 13.12 -0.84 6.82
N THR A 158 12.72 -0.54 5.58
CA THR A 158 11.54 -1.11 4.94
C THR A 158 11.86 -2.39 4.19
N ALA A 159 13.02 -2.48 3.53
CA ALA A 159 13.38 -3.63 2.70
C ALA A 159 13.73 -4.89 3.53
N ALA A 160 14.50 -4.73 4.61
CA ALA A 160 14.95 -5.86 5.42
C ALA A 160 13.81 -6.72 6.03
N PRO A 161 12.73 -6.16 6.60
CA PRO A 161 11.58 -6.93 7.09
C PRO A 161 10.94 -7.79 6.01
N TYR A 162 10.72 -7.25 4.81
CA TYR A 162 10.09 -7.98 3.72
C TYR A 162 10.99 -9.10 3.18
N MET A 163 12.31 -8.86 3.07
CA MET A 163 13.28 -9.89 2.68
C MET A 163 13.32 -11.04 3.69
N ALA A 164 13.36 -10.71 4.99
CA ALA A 164 13.36 -11.71 6.07
C ALA A 164 12.05 -12.50 6.13
N THR A 165 10.93 -11.84 5.89
CA THR A 165 9.60 -12.46 5.81
C THR A 165 9.55 -13.47 4.66
N PHE A 166 9.95 -13.06 3.45
CA PHE A 166 10.00 -13.95 2.30
C PHE A 166 10.91 -15.16 2.52
N GLY A 167 12.10 -14.94 3.07
CA GLY A 167 13.02 -16.02 3.44
C GLY A 167 12.39 -17.01 4.42
N SER A 168 11.70 -16.51 5.43
CA SER A 168 11.02 -17.33 6.43
C SER A 168 9.86 -18.12 5.84
N MET A 169 9.07 -17.53 4.94
CA MET A 169 8.00 -18.22 4.20
C MET A 169 8.57 -19.34 3.33
N LEU A 170 9.65 -19.08 2.58
CA LEU A 170 10.31 -20.12 1.78
C LEU A 170 10.79 -21.29 2.66
N SER A 171 11.44 -20.98 3.77
CA SER A 171 11.98 -21.98 4.70
C SER A 171 10.87 -22.81 5.37
N ARG A 172 9.84 -22.16 5.94
CA ARG A 172 8.81 -22.82 6.74
C ARG A 172 7.68 -23.41 5.90
N ASP A 173 7.17 -22.67 4.92
CA ASP A 173 5.94 -23.04 4.21
C ASP A 173 6.21 -23.96 3.01
N ILE A 174 7.40 -23.86 2.42
CA ILE A 174 7.80 -24.66 1.26
C ILE A 174 8.79 -25.75 1.65
N VAL A 175 9.95 -25.39 2.21
CA VAL A 175 11.04 -26.34 2.45
C VAL A 175 10.69 -27.30 3.59
N LYS A 176 10.39 -26.78 4.79
CA LYS A 176 10.05 -27.60 5.96
C LYS A 176 8.79 -28.45 5.74
N ARG A 177 7.80 -27.91 5.01
CA ARG A 177 6.61 -28.68 4.64
C ARG A 177 6.93 -29.90 3.76
N ARG A 178 7.94 -29.81 2.88
CA ARG A 178 8.40 -30.93 2.04
C ARG A 178 9.43 -31.84 2.73
N ARG A 179 10.17 -31.30 3.70
CA ARG A 179 11.18 -32.01 4.48
C ARG A 179 10.93 -31.76 5.98
N PRO A 180 10.05 -32.54 6.63
CA PRO A 180 9.62 -32.27 8.00
C PRO A 180 10.75 -32.33 9.04
N ASN A 181 11.79 -33.11 8.77
CA ASN A 181 12.93 -33.34 9.67
C ASN A 181 14.04 -32.29 9.51
N LEU A 182 13.75 -31.12 8.91
CA LEU A 182 14.75 -30.07 8.71
C LEU A 182 15.19 -29.48 10.05
N ASP A 183 16.48 -29.48 10.31
CA ASP A 183 17.03 -28.87 11.53
C ASP A 183 16.86 -27.34 11.53
N GLU A 184 16.93 -26.72 12.71
CA GLU A 184 16.84 -25.27 12.85
C GLU A 184 17.97 -24.54 12.10
N ALA A 185 19.19 -25.07 12.18
CA ALA A 185 20.33 -24.51 11.45
C ALA A 185 20.08 -24.50 9.93
N GLU A 186 19.53 -25.58 9.38
CA GLU A 186 19.16 -25.68 7.98
C GLU A 186 18.03 -24.72 7.62
N GLN A 187 17.02 -24.57 8.48
CA GLN A 187 15.93 -23.62 8.27
C GLN A 187 16.44 -22.17 8.16
N ILE A 188 17.43 -21.78 8.97
CA ILE A 188 18.06 -20.47 8.89
C ILE A 188 18.81 -20.30 7.57
N GLN A 189 19.53 -21.32 7.10
CA GLN A 189 20.21 -21.28 5.81
C GLN A 189 19.22 -21.09 4.66
N TRP A 190 18.12 -21.85 4.65
CA TRP A 190 17.07 -21.71 3.64
C TRP A 190 16.40 -20.34 3.68
N SER A 191 16.24 -19.75 4.87
CA SER A 191 15.73 -18.39 5.01
C SER A 191 16.69 -17.37 4.39
N ARG A 192 18.01 -17.51 4.61
CA ARG A 192 19.03 -16.63 4.00
C ARG A 192 19.09 -16.78 2.48
N VAL A 193 18.99 -18.01 1.97
CA VAL A 193 18.91 -18.28 0.53
C VAL A 193 17.68 -17.63 -0.08
N GLY A 194 16.52 -17.71 0.58
CA GLY A 194 15.30 -17.03 0.14
C GLY A 194 15.45 -15.51 0.12
N ALA A 195 16.02 -14.91 1.16
CA ALA A 195 16.28 -13.47 1.22
C ALA A 195 17.26 -13.01 0.11
N LEU A 196 18.32 -13.79 -0.15
CA LEU A 196 19.26 -13.49 -1.25
C LEU A 196 18.56 -13.62 -2.61
N MET A 197 17.78 -14.68 -2.82
CA MET A 197 17.04 -14.92 -4.06
C MET A 197 16.11 -13.77 -4.39
N ILE A 198 15.26 -13.34 -3.45
CA ILE A 198 14.32 -12.23 -3.70
C ILE A 198 15.06 -10.90 -3.93
N THR A 199 16.21 -10.70 -3.27
CA THR A 199 17.05 -9.51 -3.49
C THR A 199 17.62 -9.48 -4.90
N VAL A 200 18.17 -10.60 -5.39
CA VAL A 200 18.70 -10.69 -6.76
C VAL A 200 17.59 -10.47 -7.79
N LEU A 201 16.41 -11.05 -7.58
CA LEU A 201 15.25 -10.84 -8.45
C LEU A 201 14.80 -9.37 -8.46
N ALA A 202 14.73 -8.74 -7.29
CA ALA A 202 14.35 -7.33 -7.16
C ALA A 202 15.36 -6.40 -7.87
N ILE A 203 16.66 -6.68 -7.74
CA ILE A 203 17.71 -5.95 -8.48
C ILE A 203 17.55 -6.14 -9.99
N GLY A 204 17.28 -7.37 -10.45
CA GLY A 204 17.00 -7.66 -11.86
C GLY A 204 15.84 -6.82 -12.42
N VAL A 205 14.72 -6.79 -11.70
CA VAL A 205 13.55 -5.97 -12.07
C VAL A 205 13.90 -4.49 -12.07
N ALA A 206 14.68 -4.02 -11.09
CA ALA A 206 15.09 -2.62 -10.99
C ALA A 206 15.90 -2.13 -12.20
N PHE A 207 16.70 -3.01 -12.81
CA PHE A 207 17.46 -2.68 -14.02
C PHE A 207 16.63 -2.76 -15.31
N MET A 208 15.70 -3.72 -15.40
CA MET A 208 15.00 -4.03 -16.65
C MET A 208 13.66 -3.28 -16.83
N ALA A 209 12.99 -2.90 -15.74
CA ALA A 209 11.59 -2.46 -15.80
C ALA A 209 11.33 -1.22 -14.93
N LYS A 210 12.08 -0.13 -15.16
CA LYS A 210 12.01 1.10 -14.36
C LYS A 210 10.60 1.69 -14.26
N ASP A 211 9.87 1.71 -15.37
CA ASP A 211 8.50 2.23 -15.43
C ASP A 211 7.48 1.29 -14.73
N ALA A 212 7.83 0.01 -14.55
CA ALA A 212 6.98 -0.97 -13.90
C ALA A 212 7.13 -0.99 -12.38
N ILE A 213 8.19 -0.39 -11.80
CA ILE A 213 8.45 -0.46 -10.35
C ILE A 213 7.31 0.19 -9.56
N ALA A 214 6.84 1.36 -10.00
CA ALA A 214 5.74 2.07 -9.35
C ALA A 214 4.42 1.26 -9.44
N LEU A 215 4.16 0.69 -10.63
CA LEU A 215 2.98 -0.15 -10.86
C LEU A 215 3.00 -1.42 -9.99
N VAL A 216 4.12 -2.14 -9.96
CA VAL A 216 4.29 -3.36 -9.15
C VAL A 216 4.14 -3.04 -7.67
N GLY A 217 4.67 -1.90 -7.20
CA GLY A 217 4.49 -1.45 -5.82
C GLY A 217 3.02 -1.19 -5.46
N GLY A 218 2.28 -0.46 -6.30
CA GLY A 218 0.86 -0.20 -6.10
C GLY A 218 0.00 -1.48 -6.13
N LEU A 219 0.30 -2.40 -7.05
CA LEU A 219 -0.36 -3.70 -7.14
C LEU A 219 -0.08 -4.57 -5.92
N ALA A 220 1.16 -4.55 -5.38
CA ALA A 220 1.51 -5.35 -4.20
C ALA A 220 0.70 -4.96 -2.96
N LEU A 221 0.51 -3.66 -2.72
CA LEU A 221 -0.36 -3.15 -1.64
C LEU A 221 -1.81 -3.63 -1.85
N THR A 222 -2.27 -3.54 -3.10
CA THR A 222 -3.63 -3.92 -3.48
C THR A 222 -3.91 -5.42 -3.31
N PHE A 223 -2.97 -6.27 -3.69
CA PHE A 223 -3.06 -7.71 -3.46
C PHE A 223 -2.97 -8.07 -1.98
N SER A 224 -2.15 -7.37 -1.21
CA SER A 224 -2.03 -7.61 0.22
C SER A 224 -3.34 -7.25 0.97
N LEU A 225 -4.07 -6.22 0.51
CA LEU A 225 -5.40 -5.90 1.04
C LEU A 225 -6.37 -7.09 0.94
N GLN A 226 -6.21 -7.97 -0.05
CA GLN A 226 -7.10 -9.12 -0.23
C GLN A 226 -6.97 -10.19 0.87
N LEU A 227 -5.96 -10.10 1.74
CA LEU A 227 -5.83 -10.97 2.90
C LEU A 227 -6.71 -10.55 4.09
N TRP A 228 -7.31 -9.36 4.05
CA TRP A 228 -8.15 -8.85 5.15
C TRP A 228 -9.31 -9.78 5.56
N PRO A 229 -10.09 -10.39 4.65
CA PRO A 229 -11.17 -11.30 5.06
C PRO A 229 -10.64 -12.53 5.80
N ALA A 230 -9.42 -12.99 5.48
CA ALA A 230 -8.77 -14.07 6.21
C ALA A 230 -8.39 -13.64 7.63
N LEU A 231 -7.83 -12.45 7.79
CA LEU A 231 -7.50 -11.87 9.10
C LEU A 231 -8.76 -11.64 9.95
N ILE A 232 -9.83 -11.13 9.34
CA ILE A 232 -11.13 -10.99 10.00
C ILE A 232 -11.64 -12.34 10.50
N GLY A 233 -11.54 -13.37 9.65
CA GLY A 233 -11.95 -14.73 9.98
C GLY A 233 -11.21 -15.33 11.17
N ILE A 234 -9.91 -15.05 11.30
CA ILE A 234 -9.06 -15.62 12.37
C ILE A 234 -9.19 -14.82 13.68
N CYS A 235 -9.23 -13.49 13.60
CA CYS A 235 -9.14 -12.64 14.80
C CYS A 235 -10.51 -12.35 15.42
N TRP A 236 -11.55 -12.09 14.62
CA TRP A 236 -12.80 -11.53 15.13
C TRP A 236 -14.05 -12.34 14.78
N TRP A 237 -14.07 -13.04 13.63
CA TRP A 237 -15.31 -13.64 13.13
C TRP A 237 -15.14 -15.08 12.63
N SER A 238 -15.49 -16.05 13.48
CA SER A 238 -15.38 -17.50 13.23
C SER A 238 -16.26 -18.06 12.08
N PHE A 239 -17.06 -17.21 11.42
CA PHE A 239 -17.97 -17.59 10.36
C PHE A 239 -17.24 -18.03 9.10
N PHE A 240 -16.14 -17.36 8.74
CA PHE A 240 -15.46 -17.63 7.47
C PHE A 240 -14.86 -19.04 7.43
N THR A 241 -15.11 -19.74 6.34
CA THR A 241 -14.57 -21.09 6.08
C THR A 241 -13.30 -21.00 5.24
N ARG A 242 -12.50 -22.07 5.24
CA ARG A 242 -11.31 -22.16 4.37
C ARG A 242 -11.67 -22.00 2.90
N GLN A 243 -12.76 -22.62 2.46
CA GLN A 243 -13.22 -22.56 1.07
C GLN A 243 -13.66 -21.14 0.71
N GLY A 244 -14.43 -20.49 1.59
CA GLY A 244 -14.85 -19.11 1.37
C GLY A 244 -13.68 -18.13 1.29
N ILE A 245 -12.73 -18.19 2.22
CA ILE A 245 -11.54 -17.34 2.17
C ILE A 245 -10.73 -17.57 0.90
N THR A 246 -10.54 -18.83 0.49
CA THR A 246 -9.74 -19.17 -0.71
C THR A 246 -10.40 -18.65 -1.99
N TRP A 247 -11.71 -18.87 -2.17
CA TRP A 247 -12.43 -18.38 -3.34
C TRP A 247 -12.59 -16.87 -3.34
N GLY A 248 -12.83 -16.27 -2.17
CA GLY A 248 -12.85 -14.81 -2.01
C GLY A 248 -11.53 -14.18 -2.44
N LEU A 249 -10.40 -14.72 -1.95
CA LEU A 249 -9.06 -14.25 -2.32
C LEU A 249 -8.83 -14.33 -3.83
N VAL A 250 -9.14 -15.48 -4.46
CA VAL A 250 -8.98 -15.66 -5.91
C VAL A 250 -9.82 -14.65 -6.69
N VAL A 251 -11.09 -14.49 -6.35
CA VAL A 251 -11.98 -13.52 -7.03
C VAL A 251 -11.50 -12.09 -6.80
N GLY A 252 -11.08 -11.74 -5.58
CA GLY A 252 -10.53 -10.42 -5.27
C GLY A 252 -9.31 -10.07 -6.12
N LEU A 253 -8.35 -11.00 -6.21
CA LEU A 253 -7.16 -10.82 -7.04
C LEU A 253 -7.50 -10.65 -8.53
N LEU A 254 -8.44 -11.44 -9.05
CA LEU A 254 -8.89 -11.32 -10.44
C LEU A 254 -9.57 -9.96 -10.70
N VAL A 255 -10.41 -9.49 -9.80
CA VAL A 255 -11.08 -8.19 -9.91
C VAL A 255 -10.06 -7.04 -9.89
N VAL A 256 -9.04 -7.11 -9.04
CA VAL A 256 -7.92 -6.16 -9.05
C VAL A 256 -7.24 -6.15 -10.41
N ILE A 257 -6.85 -7.32 -10.91
CA ILE A 257 -6.17 -7.43 -12.20
C ILE A 257 -7.02 -6.84 -13.33
N ILE A 258 -8.32 -7.16 -13.38
CA ILE A 258 -9.25 -6.68 -14.41
C ILE A 258 -9.43 -5.15 -14.34
N THR A 259 -9.51 -4.58 -13.14
CA THR A 259 -9.72 -3.14 -12.93
C THR A 259 -8.48 -2.28 -13.19
N GLU A 260 -7.31 -2.91 -13.26
CA GLU A 260 -6.02 -2.30 -13.63
C GLU A 260 -5.75 -2.32 -15.15
N ASN A 261 -6.75 -2.68 -15.96
CA ASN A 261 -6.68 -2.74 -17.43
C ASN A 261 -5.49 -3.59 -17.94
N PRO A 262 -5.50 -4.91 -17.71
CA PRO A 262 -4.43 -5.80 -18.16
C PRO A 262 -4.45 -5.96 -19.68
N PHE A 263 -5.59 -5.68 -20.32
CA PHE A 263 -5.81 -5.85 -21.74
C PHE A 263 -5.21 -4.74 -22.61
N LYS A 264 -4.70 -3.66 -21.98
CA LYS A 264 -3.89 -2.64 -22.66
C LYS A 264 -2.69 -3.26 -23.38
N MET A 265 -2.10 -4.33 -22.83
CA MET A 265 -0.98 -5.04 -23.46
C MET A 265 -1.37 -5.76 -24.77
N PHE A 266 -2.67 -6.00 -24.97
CA PHE A 266 -3.23 -6.60 -26.18
C PHE A 266 -3.90 -5.56 -27.10
N GLY A 267 -3.71 -4.26 -26.82
CA GLY A 267 -4.30 -3.17 -27.61
C GLY A 267 -5.81 -2.98 -27.39
N VAL A 268 -6.38 -3.59 -26.35
CA VAL A 268 -7.81 -3.46 -26.02
C VAL A 268 -7.97 -2.40 -24.93
N ASN A 269 -8.74 -1.35 -25.22
CA ASN A 269 -9.13 -0.35 -24.23
C ASN A 269 -10.22 -0.92 -23.33
N TRP A 270 -9.83 -1.29 -22.11
CA TRP A 270 -10.72 -1.74 -21.04
C TRP A 270 -11.01 -0.62 -20.04
N ILE A 271 -12.09 -0.77 -19.27
CA ILE A 271 -12.46 0.17 -18.22
C ILE A 271 -11.39 0.14 -17.12
N HIS A 272 -10.72 1.27 -16.91
CA HIS A 272 -9.76 1.47 -15.84
C HIS A 272 -10.44 2.17 -14.66
N TRP A 273 -10.34 1.59 -13.47
CA TRP A 273 -10.96 2.09 -12.23
C TRP A 273 -12.42 2.54 -12.39
N PRO A 274 -13.36 1.60 -12.61
CA PRO A 274 -14.77 1.93 -12.77
C PRO A 274 -15.29 2.80 -11.62
N LEU A 275 -16.06 3.85 -11.94
CA LEU A 275 -16.57 4.83 -10.98
C LEU A 275 -15.50 5.55 -10.17
N THR A 276 -14.28 5.68 -10.70
CA THR A 276 -13.12 6.22 -9.96
C THR A 276 -12.88 5.51 -8.62
N VAL A 277 -13.22 4.23 -8.55
CA VAL A 277 -12.90 3.39 -7.39
C VAL A 277 -11.60 2.65 -7.72
N HIS A 278 -10.60 2.83 -6.86
CA HIS A 278 -9.32 2.16 -6.99
C HIS A 278 -9.51 0.64 -7.01
N SER A 279 -8.67 -0.08 -7.76
CA SER A 279 -8.75 -1.53 -7.93
C SER A 279 -8.83 -2.30 -6.61
N ALA A 280 -8.14 -1.80 -5.58
CA ALA A 280 -8.21 -2.33 -4.22
C ALA A 280 -9.61 -2.35 -3.62
N GLY A 281 -10.39 -1.28 -3.83
CA GLY A 281 -11.76 -1.16 -3.34
C GLY A 281 -12.68 -2.18 -3.99
N TRP A 282 -12.63 -2.30 -5.32
CA TRP A 282 -13.39 -3.33 -6.04
C TRP A 282 -12.98 -4.74 -5.64
N GLY A 283 -11.67 -4.99 -5.55
CA GLY A 283 -11.13 -6.28 -5.14
C GLY A 283 -11.64 -6.71 -3.77
N ILE A 284 -11.53 -5.84 -2.75
CA ILE A 284 -11.89 -6.21 -1.38
C ILE A 284 -13.41 -6.42 -1.22
N VAL A 285 -14.23 -5.63 -1.89
CA VAL A 285 -15.70 -5.81 -1.87
C VAL A 285 -16.08 -7.15 -2.49
N CYS A 286 -15.58 -7.46 -3.69
CA CYS A 286 -15.87 -8.73 -4.35
C CYS A 286 -15.33 -9.94 -3.55
N ASN A 287 -14.13 -9.81 -2.99
CA ASN A 287 -13.53 -10.82 -2.13
C ASN A 287 -14.40 -11.12 -0.91
N PHE A 288 -14.80 -10.08 -0.16
CA PHE A 288 -15.62 -10.24 1.04
C PHE A 288 -16.99 -10.84 0.72
N LEU A 289 -17.64 -10.41 -0.37
CA LEU A 289 -18.91 -10.95 -0.83
C LEU A 289 -18.81 -12.44 -1.16
N VAL A 290 -17.82 -12.84 -1.96
CA VAL A 290 -17.61 -14.25 -2.31
C VAL A 290 -17.24 -15.07 -1.08
N ALA A 291 -16.36 -14.55 -0.22
CA ALA A 291 -15.98 -15.20 1.01
C ALA A 291 -17.20 -15.45 1.92
N MET A 292 -18.13 -14.49 1.99
CA MET A 292 -19.36 -14.60 2.77
C MET A 292 -20.33 -15.63 2.17
N VAL A 293 -20.61 -15.53 0.87
CA VAL A 293 -21.55 -16.43 0.16
C VAL A 293 -21.06 -17.88 0.21
N VAL A 294 -19.80 -18.11 -0.18
CA VAL A 294 -19.22 -19.45 -0.18
C VAL A 294 -19.15 -19.98 1.25
N SER A 295 -18.72 -19.18 2.23
CA SER A 295 -18.73 -19.62 3.63
C SER A 295 -20.11 -19.98 4.14
N CYS A 296 -21.17 -19.28 3.71
CA CYS A 296 -22.54 -19.65 4.06
C CYS A 296 -22.92 -21.04 3.52
N MET A 297 -22.47 -21.37 2.30
CA MET A 297 -22.77 -22.63 1.63
C MET A 297 -21.90 -23.80 2.11
N THR A 298 -20.71 -23.53 2.64
CA THR A 298 -19.71 -24.55 2.98
C THR A 298 -19.50 -24.73 4.48
N GLN A 299 -20.46 -24.32 5.32
CA GLN A 299 -20.37 -24.47 6.77
C GLN A 299 -20.29 -25.95 7.18
N ASN A 300 -19.31 -26.27 8.02
CA ASN A 300 -19.19 -27.57 8.70
C ASN A 300 -19.17 -27.34 10.22
N ARG A 301 -19.99 -28.10 10.97
CA ARG A 301 -20.11 -27.99 12.43
C ARG A 301 -18.80 -28.31 13.16
N GLU A 302 -18.05 -29.31 12.72
CA GLU A 302 -16.78 -29.71 13.36
C GLU A 302 -15.71 -28.64 13.16
N GLU A 303 -15.54 -28.18 11.91
CA GLU A 303 -14.59 -27.12 11.61
C GLU A 303 -14.96 -25.80 12.32
N ARG A 304 -16.26 -25.50 12.42
CA ARG A 304 -16.73 -24.31 13.15
C ARG A 304 -16.41 -24.39 14.63
N ARG A 305 -16.63 -25.55 15.28
CA ARG A 305 -16.24 -25.76 16.68
C ARG A 305 -14.73 -25.58 16.88
N HIS A 306 -13.92 -26.10 15.96
CA HIS A 306 -12.48 -25.90 16.00
C HIS A 306 -12.09 -24.43 15.91
N ARG A 307 -12.68 -23.66 14.97
CA ARG A 307 -12.45 -22.20 14.89
C ARG A 307 -12.89 -21.49 16.17
N GLU A 308 -14.09 -21.79 16.67
CA GLU A 308 -14.64 -21.21 17.90
C GLU A 308 -13.74 -21.46 19.11
N SER A 309 -13.07 -22.62 19.21
CA SER A 309 -12.13 -22.85 20.33
C SER A 309 -10.97 -21.86 20.36
N PHE A 310 -10.46 -21.41 19.20
CA PHE A 310 -9.42 -20.38 19.16
C PHE A 310 -9.97 -19.02 19.58
N HIS A 311 -11.17 -18.65 19.13
CA HIS A 311 -11.78 -17.38 19.53
C HIS A 311 -12.11 -17.34 21.03
N LEU A 312 -12.53 -18.47 21.61
CA LEU A 312 -12.74 -18.58 23.05
C LEU A 312 -11.41 -18.41 23.81
N PHE A 313 -10.35 -19.07 23.36
CA PHE A 313 -9.02 -18.91 23.93
C PHE A 313 -8.56 -17.44 23.88
N LEU A 314 -8.71 -16.78 22.73
CA LEU A 314 -8.38 -15.36 22.58
C LEU A 314 -9.23 -14.47 23.48
N LYS A 315 -10.53 -14.74 23.62
CA LYS A 315 -11.41 -13.98 24.51
C LYS A 315 -10.99 -14.11 25.98
N GLU A 316 -10.60 -15.31 26.41
CA GLU A 316 -10.18 -15.58 27.79
C GLU A 316 -8.82 -14.94 28.14
N HIS A 317 -7.87 -14.91 27.21
CA HIS A 317 -6.49 -14.48 27.49
C HIS A 317 -6.18 -13.05 27.02
N ALA A 318 -6.93 -12.52 26.05
CA ALA A 318 -6.72 -11.19 25.49
C ALA A 318 -7.95 -10.27 25.65
N GLY A 319 -9.05 -10.76 26.24
CA GLY A 319 -10.17 -9.92 26.64
C GLY A 319 -9.76 -8.92 27.73
N LEU A 320 -10.32 -7.71 27.67
CA LEU A 320 -10.31 -6.81 28.82
C LEU A 320 -11.09 -7.49 29.95
N SER A 321 -10.66 -7.34 31.22
CA SER A 321 -11.50 -7.82 32.33
C SER A 321 -12.85 -7.09 32.26
N GLU A 322 -13.91 -7.75 32.71
CA GLU A 322 -15.27 -7.17 32.69
C GLU A 322 -15.46 -6.01 33.70
N ASP A 323 -14.37 -5.39 34.15
CA ASP A 323 -14.34 -4.32 35.16
C ASP A 323 -14.19 -2.92 34.55
#